data_AF-A0A090VV60-F1
#
_entry.id   AF-A0A090VV60-F1
#
_cell.length_a   1.000
_cell.length_b   1.000
_cell.length_c   1.000
_cell.angle_alpha   90.00
_cell.angle_beta   90.00
_cell.angle_gamma   90.00
#
_symmetry.space_group_name_H-M   'P 1'
#
loop_
_entity.id
_entity.type
_entity.pdbx_description
1 polymer ?
#
loop_
_entity_poly.entity_id
_entity_poly.type
_entity_poly.pdbx_seq_one_letter_code
_entity_poly.pdbx_strand_id
1 'polypeptide(L)' 'MAGKLHRVKLKDNIYFGPMYTVLTNLNQMNEAFGVALDGILGYEFFAQKRTIINYKKEKLYFIDYPIAY' A
#
# COMPACT_ATOMS: atom_id res chain seq x y z
N MET A 1 -14.12 10.90 -2.34
CA MET A 1 -14.94 10.24 -1.28
C MET A 1 -13.99 9.49 -0.36
N ALA A 2 -14.24 9.43 0.96
CA ALA A 2 -13.43 8.65 1.89
C ALA A 2 -14.25 7.49 2.46
N GLY A 3 -13.61 6.34 2.68
CA GLY A 3 -14.27 5.12 3.17
C GLY A 3 -13.27 4.15 3.80
N LYS A 4 -13.75 2.95 4.14
CA LYS A 4 -12.89 1.85 4.58
C LYS A 4 -12.75 0.82 3.46
N LEU A 5 -11.50 0.53 3.08
CA LEU A 5 -11.19 -0.56 2.17
C LEU A 5 -11.00 -1.84 2.99
N HIS A 6 -11.85 -2.83 2.74
CA HIS A 6 -11.85 -4.09 3.49
C HIS A 6 -11.19 -5.22 2.68
N ARG A 7 -10.51 -6.14 3.38
CA ARG A 7 -10.03 -7.44 2.85
C ARG A 7 -9.11 -7.31 1.62
N VAL A 8 -8.08 -6.47 1.70
CA VAL A 8 -7.06 -6.43 0.64
C VAL A 8 -6.18 -7.68 0.72
N LYS A 9 -6.15 -8.45 -0.38
CA LYS A 9 -5.32 -9.65 -0.53
C LYS A 9 -4.15 -9.32 -1.47
N LEU A 10 -2.92 -9.36 -0.96
CA LEU A 10 -1.71 -9.05 -1.74
C LEU A 10 -1.10 -10.31 -2.39
N LYS A 11 -1.17 -11.43 -1.66
CA LYS A 11 -0.78 -12.76 -2.11
C LYS A 11 -1.62 -13.78 -1.34
N ASP A 12 -1.55 -15.07 -1.69
CA ASP A 12 -2.39 -16.11 -1.10
C ASP A 12 -2.48 -16.10 0.43
N ASN A 13 -1.39 -15.73 1.11
CA ASN A 13 -1.30 -15.73 2.57
C ASN A 13 -1.12 -14.33 3.18
N ILE A 14 -1.23 -13.24 2.40
CA ILE A 14 -1.03 -11.87 2.91
C ILE A 14 -2.34 -11.09 2.78
N TYR A 15 -2.96 -10.85 3.92
CA TYR A 15 -4.23 -10.14 4.06
C TYR A 15 -4.05 -8.91 4.93
N PHE A 16 -4.66 -7.81 4.50
CA PHE A 16 -4.69 -6.56 5.25
C PHE A 16 -6.10 -6.34 5.83
N GLY A 17 -6.13 -5.77 7.03
CA GLY A 17 -7.37 -5.39 7.69
C GLY A 17 -8.07 -4.21 7.01
N PRO A 18 -9.19 -3.75 7.56
CA PRO A 18 -9.84 -2.53 7.11
C PRO A 18 -8.89 -1.33 7.20
N MET A 19 -8.77 -0.56 6.12
CA MET A 19 -7.92 0.64 6.03
C MET A 19 -8.77 1.85 5.66
N TYR A 20 -8.54 3.00 6.28
CA TYR A 20 -9.12 4.25 5.78
C TYR A 20 -8.53 4.56 4.40
N THR A 21 -9.37 4.86 3.42
CA THR A 21 -8.96 5.02 2.02
C THR A 21 -9.75 6.16 1.39
N VAL A 22 -9.04 7.01 0.67
CA VAL A 22 -9.64 8.07 -0.14
C VAL A 22 -9.78 7.56 -1.58
N LEU A 23 -11.02 7.51 -2.06
CA LEU A 23 -11.34 7.29 -3.47
C LEU A 23 -11.37 8.65 -4.17
N THR A 24 -10.42 8.84 -5.09
CA THR A 24 -10.25 10.09 -5.84
C THR A 24 -9.81 9.79 -7.27
N ASN A 25 -10.09 10.71 -8.19
CA ASN A 25 -9.58 10.67 -9.55
C ASN A 25 -8.11 11.12 -9.57
N LEU A 26 -7.23 10.32 -10.18
CA LEU A 26 -5.79 10.61 -10.30
C LEU A 26 -5.37 11.14 -11.67
N ASN A 27 -6.30 11.34 -12.62
CA ASN A 27 -5.99 11.77 -13.99
C ASN A 27 -5.16 13.06 -14.05
N GLN A 28 -5.50 14.07 -13.25
CA GLN A 28 -4.73 15.32 -13.22
C GLN A 28 -3.29 15.12 -12.74
N MET A 29 -3.06 14.17 -11.82
CA MET A 29 -1.72 13.83 -11.34
C MET A 29 -0.94 13.07 -12.41
N ASN A 30 -1.60 12.15 -13.11
CA ASN A 30 -1.04 11.42 -14.23
C ASN A 30 -0.61 12.38 -15.36
N GLU A 31 -1.45 13.36 -15.71
CA GLU A 31 -1.16 14.38 -16.72
C GLU A 31 0.00 15.29 -16.30
N ALA A 32 0.00 15.79 -15.06
CA ALA A 32 1.01 16.73 -14.59
C ALA A 32 2.42 16.13 -14.47
N PHE A 33 2.52 14.85 -14.09
CA PHE A 33 3.79 14.18 -13.85
C PHE A 33 4.18 13.16 -14.92
N GLY A 34 3.34 12.95 -15.95
CA GLY A 34 3.58 11.98 -17.01
C GLY A 34 3.65 10.53 -16.49
N VAL A 35 2.88 10.22 -15.45
CA VAL A 35 2.85 8.90 -14.79
C VAL A 35 1.50 8.22 -15.00
N ALA A 36 1.44 6.91 -14.81
CA ALA A 36 0.19 6.14 -14.81
C ALA A 36 -0.01 5.52 -13.42
N LEU A 37 -0.69 6.26 -12.53
CA LEU A 37 -1.00 5.81 -11.18
C LEU A 37 -2.40 5.21 -11.12
N ASP A 38 -2.47 3.98 -10.59
CA ASP A 38 -3.72 3.33 -10.21
C ASP A 38 -4.14 3.65 -8.76
N GLY A 39 -3.19 4.13 -7.95
CA GLY A 39 -3.39 4.39 -6.53
C GLY A 39 -2.12 4.83 -5.81
N ILE A 40 -2.26 5.28 -4.57
CA ILE A 40 -1.16 5.70 -3.71
C ILE A 40 -1.21 4.87 -2.43
N LEU A 41 -0.10 4.19 -2.09
CA LEU A 41 0.05 3.48 -0.83
C LEU A 41 0.54 4.46 0.24
N GLY A 42 -0.28 4.68 1.26
CA GLY A 42 -0.01 5.60 2.36
C GLY A 42 0.15 4.91 3.71
N TYR A 43 0.09 5.70 4.78
CA TYR A 43 0.25 5.25 6.17
C TYR A 43 -0.66 4.06 6.51
N GLU A 44 -1.95 4.12 6.16
CA GLU A 44 -2.94 3.08 6.45
C GLU A 44 -2.52 1.70 5.91
N PHE A 45 -1.83 1.66 4.78
CA PHE A 45 -1.29 0.45 4.17
C PHE A 45 -0.05 -0.06 4.92
N PHE A 46 0.93 0.81 5.14
CA PHE A 46 2.19 0.44 5.77
C PHE A 46 2.08 0.18 7.27
N ALA A 47 1.04 0.69 7.93
CA ALA A 47 0.75 0.43 9.34
C ALA A 47 0.31 -1.02 9.58
N GLN A 48 -0.19 -1.73 8.56
CA GLN A 48 -0.70 -3.10 8.71
C GLN A 48 0.41 -4.12 8.99
N LYS A 49 1.60 -3.92 8.41
CA LYS A 49 2.75 -4.82 8.55
C LYS A 49 4.05 -4.05 8.47
N ARG A 50 5.04 -4.48 9.24
CA ARG A 50 6.40 -3.95 9.10
C ARG A 50 6.89 -4.25 7.67
N THR A 51 7.26 -3.17 6.98
CA THR A 51 7.55 -3.20 5.54
C THR A 51 8.99 -2.77 5.29
N ILE A 52 9.69 -3.50 4.43
CA ILE A 52 11.00 -3.11 3.90
C ILE A 52 10.82 -2.69 2.45
N ILE A 53 11.20 -1.46 2.13
CA ILE A 53 11.22 -0.93 0.76
C ILE A 53 12.66 -1.02 0.26
N ASN A 54 12.90 -1.91 -0.71
CA ASN A 54 14.20 -2.07 -1.33
C ASN A 54 14.19 -1.43 -2.73
N TYR A 55 14.69 -0.21 -2.83
CA TYR A 55 14.75 0.56 -4.08
C TYR A 55 15.67 -0.10 -5.13
N LYS A 56 16.84 -0.61 -4.73
CA LYS A 56 17.79 -1.24 -5.67
C LYS A 56 17.25 -2.52 -6.29
N LYS A 57 16.45 -3.29 -5.55
CA LYS A 57 15.83 -4.53 -6.03
C LYS A 57 14.42 -4.32 -6.59
N GLU A 58 13.89 -3.10 -6.49
CA GLU A 58 12.51 -2.76 -6.86
C GLU A 58 11.49 -3.70 -6.20
N LYS A 59 11.68 -3.96 -4.90
CA LYS A 59 10.88 -4.93 -4.15
C LYS A 59 10.41 -4.38 -2.81
N LEU A 60 9.22 -4.81 -2.43
CA LEU A 60 8.61 -4.57 -1.14
C LEU A 60 8.49 -5.90 -0.40
N TYR A 61 8.96 -5.94 0.85
CA TYR A 61 8.90 -7.11 1.71
C TYR A 61 8.03 -6.82 2.94
N PHE A 62 7.18 -7.77 3.31
CA PHE A 62 6.42 -7.73 4.55
C PHE A 62 7.04 -8.73 5.54
N ILE A 63 7.28 -8.29 6.77
CA ILE A 63 7.84 -9.13 7.84
C ILE A 63 6.92 -9.12 9.06
N ASP A 64 6.87 -10.25 9.76
CA ASP A 64 6.12 -10.38 11.00
C ASP A 64 6.87 -9.73 12.18
N TYR A 65 6.16 -9.42 13.27
CA TYR A 65 6.68 -8.65 14.42
C TYR A 65 6.77 -9.51 15.70
N PRO A 66 7.86 -9.48 16.50
CA PRO A 66 9.25 -9.14 16.16
C PRO A 66 10.13 -10.40 15.97
N ILE A 67 11.32 -10.18 15.37
CA ILE A 67 12.43 -11.13 15.41
C ILE A 67 12.81 -11.28 16.89
N ALA A 68 12.57 -12.45 17.47
CA ALA A 68 13.13 -12.79 18.76
C ALA A 68 14.66 -12.87 18.59
N TYR A 69 15.39 -12.05 19.34
CA TYR A 69 16.84 -12.09 19.43
C TYR A 69 17.31 -13.36 20.13
#